data_AF-A0AAW0K1P7-F1
#
_entry.id   AF-A0AAW0K1P7-F1
#
_cell.length_a   1.000
_cell.length_b   1.000
_cell.length_c   1.000
_cell.angle_alpha   90.00
_cell.angle_beta   90.00
_cell.angle_gamma   90.00
#
_symmetry.space_group_name_H-M   'P 1'
#
loop_
_entity.id
_entity.type
_entity.pdbx_description
1 polymer ?
#
loop_
_entity_poly.entity_id
_entity_poly.type
_entity_poly.pdbx_seq_one_letter_code
_entity_poly.pdbx_strand_id
1 'polypeptide(L)'
;SVSREREEFLRLVKKEIGLYNSVVEKEGTDGEEEAKKAYKAAREDSDHAAETAADQKVDAMLHKLEKEIDDVDAKIGDRWRLLDRDYDGKVTPEEVASAAAYLKDTLDKEEGRILVEDIVKLGSETEDTDTAEAGKS
;
A
#
# COMPACT_ATOMS: atom_id res chain seq x y z
N SER A 1 20.56 -4.82 7.29
CA SER A 1 21.67 -5.71 7.74
C SER A 1 21.79 -5.55 9.23
N VAL A 2 21.64 -6.64 9.98
CA VAL A 2 21.57 -6.67 11.44
C VAL A 2 22.74 -5.91 12.11
N SER A 3 23.90 -5.87 11.47
CA SER A 3 25.08 -5.14 11.97
C SER A 3 24.87 -3.62 12.08
N ARG A 4 24.12 -3.00 11.17
CA ARG A 4 23.87 -1.55 11.18
C ARG A 4 22.87 -1.16 12.27
N GLU A 5 21.78 -1.92 12.40
CA GLU A 5 20.79 -1.73 13.47
C GLU A 5 21.42 -1.91 14.84
N ARG A 6 22.34 -2.88 14.99
CA ARG A 6 23.10 -3.09 16.22
C ARG A 6 24.01 -1.90 16.57
N GLU A 7 24.65 -1.29 15.57
CA GLU A 7 25.53 -0.13 15.78
C GLU A 7 24.71 1.10 16.20
N GLU A 8 23.57 1.35 15.55
CA GLU A 8 22.66 2.43 15.92
C GLU A 8 22.09 2.26 17.34
N PHE A 9 21.72 1.03 17.71
CA PHE A 9 21.30 0.70 19.07
C PHE A 9 22.40 0.99 20.10
N LEU A 10 23.64 0.55 19.84
CA LEU A 10 24.76 0.81 20.75
C LEU A 10 25.07 2.30 20.90
N ARG A 11 24.91 3.09 19.83
CA ARG A 11 25.05 4.55 19.88
C ARG A 11 23.97 5.18 20.76
N LEU A 12 22.73 4.74 20.62
CA LEU A 12 21.60 5.21 21.42
C LEU A 12 21.82 4.89 22.91
N VAL A 13 22.21 3.66 23.23
CA VAL A 13 22.49 3.22 24.61
C VAL A 13 23.63 4.03 25.23
N LYS A 14 24.72 4.28 24.49
CA LYS A 14 25.82 5.13 24.98
C LYS A 14 25.36 6.57 25.27
N LYS A 15 24.51 7.13 24.41
CA LYS A 15 23.92 8.47 24.60
C LYS A 15 23.07 8.51 25.87
N GLU A 16 22.20 7.51 26.08
CA GLU A 16 21.31 7.43 27.25
C GLU A 16 22.10 7.29 28.55
N ILE A 17 23.10 6.40 28.58
CA ILE A 17 23.99 6.23 29.74
C ILE A 17 24.73 7.53 30.05
N GLY A 18 25.23 8.23 29.04
CA GLY A 18 25.92 9.52 29.22
C GLY A 18 25.00 10.60 29.81
N LEU A 19 23.77 10.71 29.30
CA LEU A 19 22.78 11.66 29.82
C LEU A 19 22.36 11.32 31.26
N TYR A 20 22.16 10.04 31.58
CA TYR A 20 21.83 9.60 32.93
C TYR A 20 22.98 9.87 33.92
N ASN A 21 24.21 9.52 33.55
CA ASN A 21 25.38 9.79 34.39
C ASN A 21 25.55 11.29 34.68
N SER A 22 25.29 12.16 33.70
CA SER A 22 25.34 13.61 33.91
C SER A 22 24.29 14.09 34.93
N VAL A 23 23.12 13.47 35.00
CA VAL A 23 22.09 13.82 36.00
C VAL A 23 22.53 13.33 37.37
N VAL A 24 23.02 12.09 37.47
CA VAL A 24 23.49 11.47 38.71
C VAL A 24 24.70 12.21 39.29
N GLU A 25 25.67 12.61 38.46
CA GLU A 25 26.86 13.34 38.90
C GLU A 25 26.55 14.73 39.47
N LYS A 26 25.47 15.36 38.98
CA LYS A 26 25.05 16.69 39.44
C LYS A 26 23.96 16.64 40.51
N GLU A 27 23.51 15.46 40.92
CA GLU A 27 22.48 15.29 41.94
C GLU A 27 22.92 15.88 43.29
N GLY A 28 22.07 16.70 43.91
CA GLY A 28 22.38 17.40 45.16
C GLY A 28 23.32 18.60 45.00
N THR A 29 23.67 18.99 43.76
CA THR A 29 24.44 20.20 43.46
C THR A 29 23.56 21.25 42.78
N ASP A 30 24.00 22.52 42.74
CA ASP A 30 23.28 23.61 42.06
C ASP A 30 23.03 23.34 40.55
N GLY A 31 23.75 22.38 39.95
CA GLY A 31 23.62 22.00 38.55
C GLY A 31 22.61 20.88 38.24
N GLU A 32 21.91 20.35 39.25
CA GLU A 32 20.95 19.24 39.10
C GLU A 32 19.80 19.57 38.15
N GLU A 33 19.17 20.75 38.33
CA GLU A 33 18.04 21.19 37.52
C GLU A 33 18.44 21.40 36.04
N GLU A 34 19.64 21.90 35.79
CA GLU A 34 20.17 22.06 34.44
C GLU A 34 20.40 20.70 33.75
N ALA A 35 20.97 19.72 34.46
CA ALA A 35 21.17 18.38 33.94
C ALA A 35 19.84 17.67 33.64
N LYS A 36 18.85 17.79 34.53
CA LYS A 36 17.49 17.25 34.29
C LYS A 36 16.81 17.90 33.10
N LYS A 37 16.99 19.21 32.90
CA LYS A 37 16.43 19.93 31.75
C LYS A 37 17.09 19.48 30.44
N ALA A 38 18.41 19.31 30.43
CA ALA A 38 19.15 18.82 29.28
C ALA A 38 18.74 17.37 28.92
N TYR A 39 18.56 16.50 29.93
CA TYR A 39 18.06 15.15 29.74
C TYR A 39 16.66 15.13 29.08
N LYS A 40 15.72 15.93 29.59
CA LYS A 40 14.37 16.03 29.03
C LYS A 40 14.37 16.52 27.59
N ALA A 41 15.09 17.60 27.29
CA ALA A 41 15.17 18.15 25.94
C ALA A 41 15.75 17.12 24.94
N ALA A 42 16.82 16.42 25.32
CA ALA A 42 17.44 15.42 24.46
C ALA A 42 16.53 14.21 24.17
N ARG A 43 15.57 13.94 25.06
CA ARG A 43 14.57 12.88 24.91
C ARG A 43 13.39 13.32 24.04
N GLU A 44 12.89 14.53 24.27
CA GLU A 44 11.85 15.16 23.41
C GLU A 44 12.31 15.23 21.94
N ASP A 45 13.56 15.63 21.69
CA ASP A 45 14.14 15.64 20.33
C ASP A 45 14.18 14.24 19.71
N SER A 46 14.46 13.21 20.51
CA SER A 46 14.52 11.82 20.05
C SER A 46 13.14 11.26 19.71
N ASP A 47 12.14 11.58 20.53
CA ASP A 47 10.76 11.16 20.30
C ASP A 47 10.19 11.83 19.05
N HIS A 48 10.46 13.13 18.86
CA HIS A 48 10.06 13.86 17.66
C HIS A 48 10.75 13.33 16.39
N ALA A 49 12.03 12.94 16.49
CA ALA A 49 12.75 12.30 15.38
C ALA A 49 12.17 10.92 15.05
N ALA A 50 11.72 10.16 16.04
CA ALA A 50 11.09 8.87 15.83
C ALA A 50 9.70 9.01 15.19
N GLU A 51 8.91 9.99 15.61
CA GLU A 51 7.60 10.32 15.03
C GLU A 51 7.72 10.71 13.55
N THR A 52 8.61 11.66 13.23
CA THR A 52 8.84 12.07 11.83
C THR A 52 9.37 10.94 10.95
N ALA A 53 10.18 10.03 11.49
CA ALA A 53 10.64 8.86 10.75
C ALA A 53 9.50 7.84 10.50
N ALA A 54 8.55 7.73 11.43
CA ALA A 54 7.35 6.92 11.24
C ALA A 54 6.43 7.54 10.17
N ASP A 55 6.21 8.86 10.19
CA ASP A 55 5.42 9.57 9.18
C ASP A 55 5.99 9.37 7.78
N GLN A 56 7.31 9.58 7.61
CA GLN A 56 7.99 9.35 6.33
C GLN A 56 7.85 7.91 5.83
N LYS A 57 7.84 6.93 6.74
CA LYS A 57 7.65 5.53 6.38
C LYS A 57 6.21 5.27 5.92
N VAL A 58 5.23 5.88 6.58
CA VAL A 58 3.82 5.80 6.18
C VAL A 58 3.63 6.46 4.80
N ASP A 59 4.19 7.65 4.58
CA ASP A 59 4.15 8.34 3.29
C ASP A 59 4.78 7.49 2.17
N ALA A 60 5.92 6.87 2.44
CA ALA A 60 6.57 5.99 1.48
C ALA A 60 5.73 4.74 1.16
N MET A 61 5.02 4.18 2.15
CA MET A 61 4.10 3.06 1.94
C MET A 61 2.87 3.49 1.12
N LEU A 62 2.31 4.67 1.40
CA LEU A 62 1.17 5.22 0.65
C LEU A 62 1.53 5.50 -0.80
N HIS A 63 2.66 6.15 -1.07
CA HIS A 63 3.12 6.38 -2.44
C HIS A 63 3.38 5.09 -3.20
N LYS A 64 3.87 4.05 -2.52
CA LYS A 64 4.07 2.74 -3.15
C LYS A 64 2.72 2.12 -3.55
N LEU A 65 1.73 2.18 -2.67
CA LEU A 65 0.38 1.67 -2.95
C LEU A 65 -0.29 2.44 -4.09
N GLU A 66 -0.18 3.77 -4.10
CA GLU A 66 -0.67 4.63 -5.19
C GLU A 66 -0.09 4.21 -6.54
N LYS A 67 1.23 4.00 -6.60
CA LYS A 67 1.89 3.52 -7.82
C LYS A 67 1.46 2.12 -8.22
N GLU A 68 1.28 1.20 -7.27
CA GLU A 68 0.79 -0.15 -7.56
C GLU A 68 -0.64 -0.10 -8.13
N ILE A 69 -1.48 0.81 -7.62
CA ILE A 69 -2.83 1.03 -8.17
C ILE A 69 -2.75 1.60 -9.59
N ASP A 70 -1.92 2.61 -9.84
CA ASP A 70 -1.73 3.16 -11.19
C ASP A 70 -1.24 2.12 -12.19
N ASP A 71 -0.29 1.27 -11.78
CA ASP A 71 0.23 0.18 -12.61
C ASP A 71 -0.84 -0.89 -12.90
N VAL A 72 -1.72 -1.16 -11.94
CA VAL A 72 -2.87 -2.06 -12.10
C VAL A 72 -3.92 -1.42 -13.02
N ASP A 73 -4.22 -0.14 -12.85
CA ASP A 73 -5.15 0.61 -13.69
C ASP A 73 -4.67 0.66 -15.15
N ALA A 74 -3.38 0.89 -15.39
CA ALA A 74 -2.82 0.82 -16.73
C ALA A 74 -2.95 -0.58 -17.36
N LYS A 75 -2.84 -1.66 -16.57
CA LYS A 75 -2.94 -3.04 -17.05
C LYS A 75 -4.37 -3.53 -17.23
N ILE A 76 -5.30 -3.08 -16.41
CA ILE A 76 -6.71 -3.52 -16.44
C ILE A 76 -7.55 -2.55 -17.28
N GLY A 77 -7.38 -1.26 -17.08
CA GLY A 77 -8.11 -0.19 -17.77
C GLY A 77 -8.01 -0.31 -19.29
N ASP A 78 -6.84 -0.58 -19.85
CA ASP A 78 -6.70 -0.73 -21.32
C ASP A 78 -7.38 -1.98 -21.88
N ARG A 79 -7.54 -3.04 -21.07
CA ARG A 79 -8.25 -4.26 -21.48
C ARG A 79 -9.76 -4.12 -21.34
N TRP A 80 -10.24 -3.39 -20.33
CA TRP A 80 -11.68 -3.21 -20.07
C TRP A 80 -12.30 -2.05 -20.85
N ARG A 81 -11.52 -1.02 -21.23
CA ARG A 81 -11.95 0.10 -22.09
C ARG A 81 -12.50 -0.30 -23.46
N LEU A 82 -12.19 -1.51 -23.92
CA LEU A 82 -12.77 -2.03 -25.17
C LEU A 82 -14.25 -2.39 -25.03
N LEU A 83 -14.72 -2.63 -23.80
CA LEU A 83 -16.09 -3.04 -23.50
C LEU A 83 -16.84 -1.95 -22.72
N ASP A 84 -16.22 -1.35 -21.72
CA ASP A 84 -16.76 -0.21 -20.95
C ASP A 84 -16.69 1.07 -21.82
N ARG A 85 -17.82 1.44 -22.40
CA ARG A 85 -17.90 2.52 -23.39
C ARG A 85 -18.18 3.87 -22.74
N ASP A 86 -18.82 3.88 -21.58
CA ASP A 86 -19.13 5.11 -20.85
C ASP A 86 -18.11 5.47 -19.75
N TYR A 87 -17.10 4.61 -19.55
CA TYR A 87 -15.98 4.80 -18.64
C TYR A 87 -16.39 4.90 -17.17
N ASP A 88 -17.47 4.21 -16.78
CA ASP A 88 -17.93 4.17 -15.38
C ASP A 88 -17.19 3.12 -14.52
N GLY A 89 -16.33 2.30 -15.16
CA GLY A 89 -15.53 1.27 -14.52
C GLY A 89 -16.24 -0.08 -14.37
N LYS A 90 -17.44 -0.25 -14.95
CA LYS A 90 -18.20 -1.49 -14.99
C LYS A 90 -18.56 -1.83 -16.44
N VAL A 91 -18.71 -3.12 -16.71
CA VAL A 91 -19.16 -3.59 -18.03
C VAL A 91 -20.59 -4.10 -17.88
N THR A 92 -21.52 -3.43 -18.53
CA THR A 92 -22.95 -3.81 -18.53
C THR A 92 -23.26 -4.88 -19.57
N PRO A 93 -24.32 -5.69 -19.39
CA PRO A 93 -24.75 -6.67 -20.39
C PRO A 93 -25.01 -6.05 -21.76
N GLU A 94 -25.51 -4.81 -21.80
CA GLU A 94 -25.76 -4.05 -23.02
C GLU A 94 -24.47 -3.71 -23.78
N GLU A 95 -23.39 -3.42 -23.07
CA GLU A 95 -22.07 -3.16 -23.64
C GLU A 95 -21.41 -4.43 -24.16
N VAL A 96 -21.50 -5.54 -23.41
CA VAL A 96 -21.07 -6.87 -23.88
C VAL A 96 -21.84 -7.27 -25.14
N ALA A 97 -23.16 -7.07 -25.16
CA ALA A 97 -24.00 -7.38 -26.32
C ALA A 97 -23.62 -6.53 -27.54
N SER A 98 -23.29 -5.25 -27.32
CA SER A 98 -22.86 -4.34 -28.39
C SER A 98 -21.52 -4.77 -29.00
N ALA A 99 -20.55 -5.17 -28.16
CA ALA A 99 -19.26 -5.70 -28.61
C ALA A 99 -19.40 -7.05 -29.33
N ALA A 100 -20.27 -7.93 -28.82
CA ALA A 100 -20.57 -9.22 -29.43
C ALA A 100 -21.30 -9.06 -30.78
N ALA A 101 -22.19 -8.09 -30.92
CA ALA A 101 -22.86 -7.77 -32.19
C ALA A 101 -21.86 -7.24 -33.24
N TYR A 102 -20.91 -6.40 -32.83
CA TYR A 102 -19.82 -5.95 -33.70
C TYR A 102 -18.94 -7.13 -34.17
N LEU A 103 -18.57 -8.02 -33.25
CA LEU A 103 -17.85 -9.26 -33.57
C LEU A 103 -18.67 -10.16 -34.50
N LYS A 104 -19.97 -10.32 -34.26
CA LYS A 104 -20.88 -11.11 -35.10
C LYS A 104 -21.00 -10.56 -36.52
N ASP A 105 -21.09 -9.24 -36.72
CA ASP A 105 -21.12 -8.66 -38.07
C ASP A 105 -19.80 -8.86 -38.83
N THR A 106 -18.68 -8.92 -38.10
CA THR A 106 -17.37 -9.28 -38.66
C THR A 106 -17.19 -10.79 -38.88
N LEU A 107 -17.77 -11.65 -38.04
CA LEU A 107 -17.67 -13.12 -38.07
C LEU A 107 -18.77 -13.81 -38.88
N ASP A 108 -19.91 -13.18 -39.15
CA ASP A 108 -20.90 -13.70 -40.12
C ASP A 108 -20.30 -13.69 -41.57
N LYS A 109 -19.11 -13.09 -41.76
CA LYS A 109 -18.25 -13.26 -42.95
C LYS A 109 -17.28 -14.47 -42.84
N GLU A 110 -16.98 -14.97 -41.64
CA GLU A 110 -16.17 -16.17 -41.35
C GLU A 110 -16.79 -17.00 -40.19
N GLU A 111 -17.82 -17.81 -40.52
CA GLU A 111 -18.42 -18.98 -39.83
C GLU A 111 -18.35 -19.17 -38.28
N GLY A 112 -18.30 -18.12 -37.45
CA GLY A 112 -18.27 -18.25 -35.98
C GLY A 112 -19.42 -17.52 -35.27
N ARG A 113 -20.42 -18.24 -34.74
CA ARG A 113 -21.50 -17.64 -33.92
C ARG A 113 -21.23 -17.81 -32.43
N ILE A 114 -20.98 -16.70 -31.72
CA ILE A 114 -20.93 -16.63 -30.25
C ILE A 114 -22.22 -15.96 -29.75
N LEU A 115 -22.89 -16.54 -28.76
CA LEU A 115 -24.09 -15.97 -28.13
C LEU A 115 -23.72 -15.17 -26.89
N VAL A 116 -24.43 -14.07 -26.64
CA VAL A 116 -24.20 -13.19 -25.48
C VAL A 116 -24.53 -13.93 -24.19
N GLU A 117 -25.57 -14.77 -24.22
CA GLU A 117 -25.98 -15.60 -23.08
C GLU A 117 -24.86 -16.55 -22.63
N ASP A 118 -24.04 -17.06 -23.56
CA ASP A 118 -22.90 -17.93 -23.24
C ASP A 118 -21.76 -17.14 -22.55
N ILE A 119 -21.53 -15.89 -22.96
CA ILE A 119 -20.52 -15.00 -22.33
C ILE A 119 -20.94 -14.61 -20.91
N VAL A 120 -22.21 -14.23 -20.73
CA VAL A 120 -22.76 -13.84 -19.42
C VAL A 120 -22.72 -15.03 -18.45
N LYS A 121 -23.05 -16.23 -18.93
CA LYS A 121 -22.98 -17.45 -18.14
C LYS A 121 -21.55 -17.77 -17.69
N LEU A 122 -20.57 -17.67 -18.58
CA LEU A 122 -19.15 -17.88 -18.25
C LEU A 122 -18.63 -16.87 -17.22
N GLY A 123 -19.05 -15.61 -17.30
CA GLY A 123 -18.69 -14.58 -16.31
C GLY A 123 -19.25 -14.86 -14.91
N SER A 124 -20.47 -15.41 -14.83
CA SER A 124 -21.06 -15.79 -13.54
C SER A 124 -20.42 -17.03 -12.90
N GLU A 125 -19.87 -17.96 -13.69
CA GLU A 125 -19.16 -19.14 -13.16
C GLU A 125 -17.82 -18.78 -12.51
N THR A 126 -17.17 -17.68 -12.90
CA THR A 126 -15.88 -17.25 -12.32
C THR A 126 -16.02 -16.56 -10.95
N GLU A 127 -17.16 -15.90 -10.66
CA GLU A 127 -17.39 -15.27 -9.34
C GLU A 127 -17.55 -16.30 -8.21
N ASP A 128 -18.06 -17.49 -8.53
CA ASP A 128 -18.20 -18.59 -7.56
C ASP A 128 -16.86 -19.27 -7.21
N THR A 129 -15.87 -19.22 -8.11
CA THR A 129 -14.54 -19.83 -7.88
C THR A 129 -13.61 -18.96 -7.05
N ASP A 130 -13.68 -17.64 -7.18
CA ASP A 130 -12.80 -16.73 -6.42
C ASP A 130 -13.21 -16.61 -4.93
N THR A 131 -14.45 -16.93 -4.58
CA THR A 131 -14.92 -16.96 -3.19
C THR A 131 -14.54 -18.26 -2.46
N ALA A 132 -14.22 -19.33 -3.19
CA ALA A 132 -13.91 -20.64 -2.62
C ALA A 132 -12.43 -20.84 -2.22
N GLU A 133 -11.50 -20.06 -2.78
CA GLU A 133 -10.05 -20.15 -2.48
C GLU A 133 -9.60 -19.26 -1.31
N ALA A 134 -10.49 -18.46 -0.71
CA ALA A 134 -10.20 -17.71 0.53
C ALA A 134 -10.53 -18.49 1.82
N GLY A 135 -11.02 -19.73 1.71
CA GLY A 135 -11.64 -20.49 2.80
C GLY A 135 -11.03 -21.85 3.13
N LYS A 136 -9.82 -22.19 2.67
CA LYS A 136 -9.10 -23.40 3.12
C LYS A 136 -7.66 -23.07 3.50
N SER A 137 -7.38 -23.39 4.77
CA SER A 137 -6.12 -23.27 5.51
C SER A 137 -4.93 -23.99 4.87
#